data_AF-A0A1N7IW96-F1
#
_entry.id   AF-A0A1N7IW96-F1
#
_cell.length_a   1.000
_cell.length_b   1.000
_cell.length_c   1.000
_cell.angle_alpha   90.00
_cell.angle_beta   90.00
_cell.angle_gamma   90.00
#
_symmetry.space_group_name_H-M   'P 1'
#
loop_
_entity.id
_entity.type
_entity.pdbx_description
1 polymer ?
#
loop_
_entity_poly.entity_id
_entity_poly.type
_entity_poly.pdbx_seq_one_letter_code
_entity_poly.pdbx_strand_id
1 'polypeptide(L)'
;MANSAGSRKRARQAIKRRARTMALRSMVRTYVKKVNAAIETADYEQAQAAFTQSKPYIDKSVTKGIMHKNAAARIKSRLNTKVVALKG
;
A
#
# COMPACT_ATOMS: atom_id res chain seq x y z
N MET A 1 11.93 10.65 28.18
CA MET A 1 12.44 9.29 28.49
C MET A 1 11.29 8.39 28.93
N ALA A 2 11.40 7.07 28.68
CA ALA A 2 10.42 6.11 29.16
C ALA A 2 10.69 5.79 30.64
N ASN A 3 10.20 6.63 31.54
CA ASN A 3 10.65 6.64 32.94
C ASN A 3 10.04 5.52 33.82
N SER A 4 8.91 4.93 33.42
CA SER A 4 8.30 3.80 34.11
C SER A 4 8.63 2.46 33.43
N ALA A 5 8.58 1.35 34.18
CA ALA A 5 8.74 0.01 33.63
C ALA A 5 7.75 -0.29 32.49
N GLY A 6 6.50 0.18 32.63
CA GLY A 6 5.47 0.09 31.59
C GLY A 6 5.85 0.86 30.33
N SER A 7 6.33 2.09 30.46
CA SER A 7 6.78 2.91 29.34
C SER A 7 7.97 2.28 28.60
N ARG A 8 8.96 1.71 29.32
CA ARG A 8 10.10 1.01 28.70
C ARG A 8 9.65 -0.22 27.90
N LYS A 9 8.65 -0.96 28.39
CA LYS A 9 8.03 -2.08 27.67
C LYS A 9 7.33 -1.61 26.40
N ARG A 10 6.53 -0.53 26.47
CA ARG A 10 5.83 0.04 25.32
C ARG A 10 6.81 0.52 24.25
N ALA A 11 7.91 1.17 24.63
CA ALA A 11 8.95 1.59 23.69
C ALA A 11 9.54 0.41 22.89
N ARG A 12 9.89 -0.68 23.56
CA ARG A 12 10.40 -1.91 22.89
C ARG A 12 9.36 -2.54 21.95
N GLN A 13 8.09 -2.57 22.35
CA GLN A 13 7.00 -3.07 21.51
C GLN A 13 6.75 -2.18 20.28
N ALA A 14 6.85 -0.86 20.45
CA ALA A 14 6.65 0.09 19.36
C ALA A 14 7.68 -0.08 18.25
N ILE A 15 8.96 -0.32 18.58
CA ILE A 15 10.02 -0.58 17.59
C ILE A 15 9.67 -1.81 16.73
N LYS A 16 9.29 -2.92 17.36
CA LYS A 16 8.90 -4.16 16.66
C LYS A 16 7.67 -3.95 15.75
N ARG A 17 6.65 -3.23 16.23
CA ARG A 17 5.44 -2.92 15.45
C ARG A 17 5.76 -1.98 14.28
N ARG A 18 6.62 -0.98 14.50
CA ARG A 18 7.06 -0.02 13.49
C ARG A 18 7.77 -0.74 12.35
N ALA A 19 8.75 -1.60 12.64
CA ALA A 19 9.48 -2.35 11.62
C ALA A 19 8.52 -3.17 10.72
N ARG A 20 7.59 -3.92 11.31
CA ARG A 20 6.58 -4.69 10.57
C ARG A 20 5.67 -3.80 9.71
N THR A 21 5.17 -2.72 10.28
CA THR A 21 4.23 -1.82 9.59
C THR A 21 4.93 -1.08 8.44
N MET A 22 6.21 -0.72 8.62
CA MET A 22 7.01 -0.10 7.58
C MET A 22 7.20 -1.03 6.39
N ALA A 23 7.54 -2.31 6.62
CA ALA A 23 7.69 -3.30 5.55
C ALA A 23 6.40 -3.54 4.76
N LEU A 24 5.25 -3.60 5.44
CA LEU A 24 3.96 -3.78 4.78
C LEU A 24 3.54 -2.52 4.00
N ARG A 25 3.83 -1.33 4.53
CA ARG A 25 3.54 -0.07 3.85
C ARG A 25 4.45 0.12 2.63
N SER A 26 5.73 -0.25 2.71
CA SER A 26 6.63 -0.21 1.55
C SER A 26 6.19 -1.19 0.47
N MET A 27 5.78 -2.40 0.83
CA MET A 27 5.25 -3.39 -0.12
C MET A 27 4.08 -2.83 -0.94
N VAL A 28 3.06 -2.24 -0.29
CA VAL A 28 1.92 -1.62 -1.00
C VAL A 28 2.38 -0.51 -1.95
N ARG A 29 3.31 0.36 -1.50
CA ARG A 29 3.85 1.43 -2.35
C ARG A 29 4.60 0.89 -3.56
N THR A 30 5.34 -0.22 -3.41
CA THR A 30 6.04 -0.86 -4.52
C THR A 30 5.05 -1.36 -5.57
N TYR A 31 3.96 -2.02 -5.18
CA TYR A 31 2.93 -2.45 -6.13
C TYR A 31 2.25 -1.27 -6.83
N VAL A 32 1.95 -0.20 -6.10
CA VAL A 32 1.41 1.04 -6.71
C VAL A 32 2.41 1.64 -7.71
N LYS A 33 3.71 1.64 -7.39
CA LYS A 33 4.76 2.12 -8.30
C LYS A 33 4.86 1.27 -9.57
N LYS A 34 4.74 -0.06 -9.45
CA LYS A 34 4.71 -0.98 -10.61
C LYS A 34 3.55 -0.67 -11.56
N VAL A 35 2.36 -0.40 -11.02
CA VAL A 35 1.21 0.00 -11.84
C VAL A 35 1.48 1.32 -12.55
N ASN A 36 2.00 2.34 -11.84
CA ASN A 36 2.34 3.61 -12.47
C ASN A 36 3.41 3.46 -13.57
N ALA A 37 4.44 2.63 -13.35
CA ALA A 37 5.45 2.37 -14.36
C ALA A 37 4.86 1.67 -15.61
N ALA A 38 3.94 0.72 -15.44
CA ALA A 38 3.24 0.09 -16.56
C ALA A 38 2.30 1.06 -17.30
N ILE A 39 1.75 2.06 -16.60
CA ILE A 39 0.97 3.14 -17.23
C ILE A 39 1.88 4.04 -18.07
N GLU A 40 3.09 4.34 -17.59
CA GLU A 40 4.07 5.15 -18.33
C GLU A 40 4.53 4.49 -19.65
N THR A 41 4.51 3.15 -19.73
CA THR A 41 4.81 2.41 -20.96
C THR A 41 3.64 2.33 -21.95
N ALA A 42 2.49 2.92 -21.63
CA ALA A 42 1.27 2.95 -22.46
C ALA A 42 0.71 1.57 -22.89
N ASP A 43 1.08 0.49 -22.19
CA ASP A 43 0.57 -0.86 -22.45
C ASP A 43 -0.60 -1.17 -21.50
N TYR A 44 -1.80 -1.25 -22.07
CA TYR A 44 -3.02 -1.51 -21.31
C TYR A 44 -3.02 -2.89 -20.63
N GLU A 45 -2.61 -3.95 -21.33
CA GLU A 45 -2.65 -5.32 -20.81
C GLU A 45 -1.68 -5.47 -19.62
N GLN A 46 -0.48 -4.92 -19.75
CA GLN A 46 0.50 -4.91 -18.66
C GLN A 46 0.02 -4.07 -17.48
N ALA A 47 -0.56 -2.89 -17.72
CA ALA A 47 -1.09 -2.02 -16.67
C ALA A 47 -2.25 -2.68 -15.93
N GLN A 48 -3.15 -3.37 -16.64
CA GLN A 48 -4.30 -4.07 -16.07
C GLN A 48 -3.86 -5.30 -15.25
N ALA A 49 -2.88 -6.06 -15.73
CA ALA A 49 -2.30 -7.18 -15.00
C ALA A 49 -1.63 -6.69 -13.69
N ALA A 50 -0.80 -5.65 -13.77
CA ALA A 50 -0.17 -5.05 -12.60
C ALA A 50 -1.21 -4.50 -11.60
N PHE A 51 -2.28 -3.87 -12.09
CA PHE A 51 -3.35 -3.34 -11.26
C PHE A 51 -4.09 -4.47 -10.52
N THR A 52 -4.41 -5.56 -11.22
CA THR A 52 -5.07 -6.74 -10.64
C THR A 52 -4.22 -7.37 -9.55
N GLN A 53 -2.91 -7.48 -9.76
CA GLN A 53 -1.97 -7.95 -8.73
C GLN A 53 -1.89 -6.99 -7.53
N SER A 54 -2.02 -5.67 -7.75
CA SER A 54 -1.90 -4.67 -6.68
C SER A 54 -3.11 -4.66 -5.72
N LYS A 55 -4.32 -4.94 -6.22
CA LYS A 55 -5.59 -4.92 -5.46
C LYS A 55 -5.55 -5.70 -4.14
N PRO A 56 -5.19 -6.99 -4.10
CA PRO A 56 -5.21 -7.77 -2.85
C PRO A 56 -4.25 -7.22 -1.79
N TYR A 57 -3.13 -6.62 -2.18
CA TYR A 57 -2.18 -6.04 -1.22
C TYR A 57 -2.71 -4.75 -0.60
N ILE A 58 -3.37 -3.90 -1.41
CA ILE A 58 -4.02 -2.69 -0.92
C ILE A 58 -5.13 -3.05 0.07
N ASP A 59 -6.00 -4.01 -0.28
CA ASP A 59 -7.12 -4.39 0.58
C ASP A 59 -6.68 -5.11 1.86
N LYS A 60 -5.68 -6.01 1.78
CA LYS A 60 -5.06 -6.63 2.97
C LYS A 60 -4.45 -5.60 3.92
N SER A 61 -3.98 -4.45 3.42
CA SER A 61 -3.43 -3.40 4.27
C SER A 61 -4.49 -2.72 5.14
N VAL A 62 -5.75 -2.73 4.69
CA VAL A 62 -6.90 -2.24 5.47
C VAL A 62 -7.24 -3.22 6.59
N THR A 63 -7.35 -4.51 6.28
CA THR A 63 -7.62 -5.56 7.27
C THR A 63 -6.57 -5.60 8.37
N LYS A 64 -5.30 -5.34 8.02
CA LYS A 64 -4.19 -5.26 8.99
C LYS A 64 -4.11 -3.93 9.77
N GLY A 65 -5.03 -3.00 9.53
CA GLY A 65 -5.09 -1.69 10.21
C GLY A 65 -3.96 -0.72 9.82
N ILE A 66 -3.29 -0.95 8.68
CA ILE A 66 -2.13 -0.15 8.24
C ILE A 66 -2.58 1.07 7.43
N MET A 67 -3.71 0.93 6.73
CA MET A 67 -4.31 1.96 5.90
C MET A 67 -5.81 2.07 6.21
N HIS A 68 -6.33 3.30 6.19
CA HIS A 68 -7.76 3.53 6.32
C HIS A 68 -8.50 3.10 5.04
N LYS A 69 -9.72 2.57 5.17
CA LYS A 69 -10.57 2.13 4.04
C LYS A 69 -10.72 3.20 2.95
N ASN A 70 -10.89 4.47 3.33
CA ASN A 70 -11.04 5.57 2.38
C ASN A 70 -9.74 5.87 1.61
N ALA A 71 -8.59 5.69 2.26
CA ALA A 71 -7.30 5.88 1.59
C ALA A 71 -7.05 4.75 0.57
N ALA A 72 -7.38 3.51 0.94
CA ALA A 72 -7.32 2.37 0.01
C ALA A 72 -8.27 2.54 -1.18
N ALA A 73 -9.53 2.92 -0.92
CA ALA A 73 -10.51 3.19 -1.97
C ALA A 73 -10.04 4.31 -2.92
N ARG A 74 -9.49 5.41 -2.39
CA ARG A 74 -8.95 6.51 -3.19
C ARG A 74 -7.79 6.07 -4.08
N ILE A 75 -6.87 5.24 -3.57
CA ILE A 75 -5.75 4.72 -4.37
C ILE A 75 -6.28 3.83 -5.49
N LYS A 76 -7.18 2.89 -5.19
CA LYS A 76 -7.78 2.00 -6.19
C LYS A 76 -8.51 2.77 -7.29
N SER A 77 -9.34 3.74 -6.91
CA SER A 77 -10.08 4.60 -7.84
C SER A 77 -9.13 5.36 -8.78
N ARG A 78 -8.13 6.05 -8.23
CA ARG A 78 -7.16 6.83 -9.03
C ARG A 78 -6.35 5.96 -9.99
N LEU A 79 -5.91 4.78 -9.56
CA LEU A 79 -5.19 3.85 -10.44
C LEU A 79 -6.10 3.32 -11.55
N ASN A 80 -7.32 2.92 -11.21
CA ASN A 80 -8.29 2.42 -12.19
C ASN A 80 -8.59 3.46 -13.27
N THR A 81 -8.83 4.72 -12.89
CA THR A 81 -9.08 5.80 -13.87
C THR A 81 -7.92 5.96 -14.85
N LYS A 82 -6.68 5.86 -14.37
CA LYS A 82 -5.49 5.95 -15.25
C LYS A 82 -5.35 4.74 -16.17
N VAL A 83 -5.59 3.53 -15.67
CA VAL A 83 -5.50 2.31 -16.50
C VAL A 83 -6.59 2.29 -17.57
N VAL A 84 -7.83 2.66 -17.22
CA VAL A 84 -8.95 2.73 -18.18
C VAL A 84 -8.70 3.80 -19.24
N ALA A 85 -8.04 4.91 -18.90
CA ALA A 85 -7.69 5.95 -19.86
C ALA A 85 -6.72 5.48 -20.97
N LEU A 86 -6.01 4.36 -20.79
CA LEU A 86 -5.16 3.75 -21.84
C LEU A 86 -5.96 2.95 -22.87
N LYS A 87 -7.23 2.64 -22.60
CA LYS A 87 -8.09 1.84 -23.49
C LYS A 87 -8.76 2.67 -24.59
N GLY A 88 -8.76 3.99 -24.45
CA GLY A 88 -9.32 4.94 -25.44
C GLY A 88 -8.21 5.64 -26.18
#